data_AF-A0A918X7V9-F1
#
_entry.id   AF-A0A918X7V9-F1
#
_cell.length_a   1.000
_cell.length_b   1.000
_cell.length_c   1.000
_cell.angle_alpha   90.00
_cell.angle_beta   90.00
_cell.angle_gamma   90.00
#
_symmetry.space_group_name_H-M   'P 1'
#
loop_
_entity.id
_entity.type
_entity.pdbx_description
1 polymer ?
#
loop_
_entity_poly.entity_id
_entity_poly.type
_entity_poly.pdbx_seq_one_letter_code
_entity_poly.pdbx_strand_id
1 'polypeptide(L)'
;MKPHNQARSNAARRRQAETGESYAAALQAIRQDQPSSARELAEQAHTAHSTAEDFHSMPVPEVLTELVRYHCHRIAKYLYCAMDEGRWNTDGFAGWQTTTLYKLTDAQEHLHLLIGTISAYLRGEGVSPYSLRRYLQVNNDRQVDAYVTPTVKEHLAGLTGQDRPGEAVVWYSVGRDIARKTGWCDPDRHDILEAAMHALYGSYPYDDQGLDHLPAPLRSQAMAFIAAFEPTHHPCHCTDCMDDQEAHPPVMADHTPPTTPAEPG
;
A
#
# COMPACT_ATOMS: atom_id res chain seq x y z
N MET A 1 7.69 10.87 29.59
CA MET A 1 8.78 11.84 29.88
C MET A 1 9.76 11.25 30.88
N LYS A 2 11.04 10.98 30.54
CA LYS A 2 12.21 10.88 31.47
C LYS A 2 13.57 10.37 30.92
N PRO A 3 13.82 9.97 29.64
CA PRO A 3 15.18 9.58 29.23
C PRO A 3 16.10 10.78 28.93
N HIS A 4 15.53 11.89 28.43
CA HIS A 4 16.32 13.05 27.97
C HIS A 4 17.01 13.82 29.12
N ASN A 5 16.47 13.76 30.34
CA ASN A 5 17.02 14.46 31.50
C ASN A 5 18.24 13.72 32.10
N GLN A 6 18.26 12.39 32.03
CA GLN A 6 19.40 11.59 32.48
C GLN A 6 20.60 11.75 31.53
N ALA A 7 20.38 11.76 30.22
CA ALA A 7 21.44 11.99 29.24
C ALA A 7 22.15 13.34 29.44
N ARG A 8 21.38 14.41 29.73
CA ARG A 8 21.93 15.75 30.01
C ARG A 8 22.72 15.81 31.30
N SER A 9 22.24 15.17 32.38
CA SER A 9 22.98 15.09 33.64
C SER A 9 24.31 14.34 33.48
N ASN A 10 24.34 13.27 32.69
CA ASN A 10 25.56 12.50 32.44
C ASN A 10 26.55 13.25 31.53
N ALA A 11 26.06 14.02 30.55
CA ALA A 11 26.91 14.90 29.75
C ALA A 11 27.53 16.03 30.58
N ALA A 12 26.76 16.64 31.48
CA ALA A 12 27.27 17.68 32.38
C ALA A 12 28.33 17.14 33.36
N ARG A 13 28.16 15.92 33.88
CA ARG A 13 29.18 15.27 34.73
C ARG A 13 30.48 14.98 33.99
N ARG A 14 30.41 14.55 32.72
CA ARG A 14 31.61 14.31 31.89
C ARG A 14 32.38 15.61 31.65
N ARG A 15 31.68 16.66 31.23
CA ARG A 15 32.29 17.97 31.00
C ARG A 15 32.90 18.55 32.28
N GLN A 16 32.22 18.45 33.42
CA GLN A 16 32.77 18.84 34.72
C GLN A 16 34.09 18.12 35.05
N ALA A 17 34.19 16.81 34.76
CA ALA A 17 35.41 16.04 35.01
C ALA A 17 36.55 16.42 34.04
N GLU A 18 36.22 16.83 32.82
CA GLU A 18 37.18 17.18 31.77
C GLU A 18 37.70 18.62 31.88
N THR A 19 36.83 19.58 32.19
CA THR A 19 37.17 21.02 32.21
C THR A 19 37.40 21.58 33.61
N GLY A 20 37.02 20.84 34.66
CA GLY A 20 37.06 21.32 36.05
C GLY A 20 36.01 22.39 36.37
N GLU A 21 35.10 22.69 35.44
CA GLU A 21 34.03 23.67 35.62
C GLU A 21 32.98 23.17 36.62
N SER A 22 32.28 24.10 37.29
CA SER A 22 31.17 23.72 38.17
C SER A 22 30.06 23.02 37.37
N TYR A 23 29.38 22.05 37.98
CA TYR A 23 28.27 21.33 37.34
C TYR A 23 27.20 22.27 36.75
N ALA A 24 26.91 23.38 37.44
CA ALA A 24 25.95 24.38 36.97
C ALA A 24 26.44 25.11 35.70
N ALA A 25 27.73 25.46 35.65
CA ALA A 25 28.35 26.06 34.46
C ALA A 25 28.38 25.08 33.29
N ALA A 26 28.74 23.80 33.53
CA ALA A 26 28.70 22.76 32.51
C ALA A 26 27.28 22.53 31.96
N LEU A 27 26.25 22.59 32.81
CA LEU A 27 24.86 22.46 32.39
C LEU A 27 24.38 23.67 31.58
N GLN A 28 24.85 24.87 31.93
CA GLN A 28 24.54 26.10 31.23
C GLN A 28 25.22 26.15 29.85
N ALA A 29 26.48 25.72 29.76
CA ALA A 29 27.20 25.56 28.49
C ALA A 29 26.49 24.55 27.57
N ILE A 30 26.07 23.39 28.09
CA ILE A 30 25.29 22.41 27.30
C ILE A 30 23.95 22.99 26.82
N ARG A 31 23.30 23.85 27.61
CA ARG A 31 22.08 24.55 27.20
C ARG A 31 22.35 25.62 26.15
N GLN A 32 23.54 26.24 26.13
CA GLN A 32 23.95 27.26 25.18
C GLN A 32 24.51 26.67 23.87
N ASP A 33 25.06 25.46 23.90
CA ASP A 33 25.47 24.68 22.70
C ASP A 33 24.27 24.01 21.98
N GLN A 34 23.12 23.91 22.65
CA GLN A 34 21.88 23.38 22.07
C GLN A 34 21.18 24.28 21.04
N PRO A 35 21.04 25.60 21.25
CA PRO A 35 20.39 26.47 20.27
C PRO A 35 21.20 26.59 18.98
N SER A 36 22.53 26.44 18.99
CA SER A 36 23.33 26.43 17.75
C SER A 36 23.11 25.15 16.95
N SER A 37 23.20 23.97 17.56
CA SER A 37 22.98 22.69 16.84
C SER A 37 21.53 22.51 16.34
N ALA A 38 20.53 22.93 17.12
CA ALA A 38 19.13 22.89 16.69
C ALA A 38 18.84 23.92 15.58
N ARG A 39 19.51 25.08 15.62
CA ARG A 39 19.41 26.11 14.59
C ARG A 39 20.17 25.74 13.32
N GLU A 40 21.34 25.12 13.42
CA GLU A 40 22.10 24.57 12.29
C GLU A 40 21.33 23.42 11.62
N LEU A 41 20.70 22.54 12.40
CA LEU A 41 19.78 21.52 11.88
C LEU A 41 18.52 22.13 11.25
N ALA A 42 17.99 23.22 11.80
CA ALA A 42 16.84 23.93 11.23
C ALA A 42 17.21 24.73 9.96
N GLU A 43 18.40 25.33 9.92
CA GLU A 43 18.95 26.06 8.77
C GLU A 43 19.32 25.09 7.63
N GLN A 44 19.87 23.90 7.95
CA GLN A 44 20.04 22.80 6.99
C GLN A 44 18.69 22.22 6.51
N ALA A 45 17.69 22.12 7.39
CA ALA A 45 16.34 21.70 7.00
C ALA A 45 15.62 22.75 6.14
N HIS A 46 15.86 24.05 6.35
CA HIS A 46 15.33 25.14 5.53
C HIS A 46 16.00 25.22 4.15
N THR A 47 17.32 25.03 4.07
CA THR A 47 18.02 24.98 2.77
C THR A 47 17.66 23.73 1.97
N ALA A 48 17.44 22.58 2.63
CA ALA A 48 16.92 21.38 1.98
C ALA A 48 15.41 21.45 1.65
N HIS A 49 14.63 22.32 2.29
CA HIS A 49 13.23 22.58 1.92
C HIS A 49 13.10 23.32 0.59
N SER A 50 14.08 24.12 0.21
CA SER A 50 14.06 24.88 -1.05
C SER A 50 14.08 24.00 -2.29
N THR A 51 14.54 22.74 -2.20
CA THR A 51 14.46 21.76 -3.31
C THR A 51 13.23 20.88 -3.22
N ALA A 52 12.63 20.70 -2.03
CA ALA A 52 11.43 19.89 -1.85
C ALA A 52 10.15 20.58 -2.38
N GLU A 53 10.07 21.91 -2.33
CA GLU A 53 8.97 22.66 -2.95
C GLU A 53 8.91 22.50 -4.47
N ASP A 54 10.06 22.27 -5.12
CA ASP A 54 10.13 22.05 -6.58
C ASP A 54 9.54 20.69 -6.97
N PHE A 55 9.82 19.62 -6.20
CA PHE A 55 9.32 18.26 -6.46
C PHE A 55 7.80 18.13 -6.41
N HIS A 56 7.12 18.93 -5.58
CA HIS A 56 5.66 18.90 -5.49
C HIS A 56 4.96 19.47 -6.73
N SER A 57 5.70 20.22 -7.57
CA SER A 57 5.18 20.81 -8.81
C SER A 57 5.53 20.00 -10.06
N MET A 58 6.44 19.03 -9.95
CA MET A 58 6.86 18.18 -11.06
C MET A 58 5.83 17.07 -11.34
N PRO A 59 5.62 16.68 -12.61
CA PRO A 59 4.82 15.52 -12.93
C PRO A 59 5.47 14.26 -12.34
N VAL A 60 4.65 13.37 -11.79
CA VAL A 60 5.13 12.07 -11.27
C VAL A 60 5.73 11.27 -12.42
N PRO A 61 6.99 10.79 -12.29
CA PRO A 61 7.59 9.93 -13.31
C PRO A 61 6.71 8.70 -13.56
N GLU A 62 6.38 8.46 -14.83
CA GLU A 62 5.46 7.38 -15.22
C GLU A 62 5.91 6.02 -14.68
N VAL A 63 7.22 5.78 -14.65
CA VAL A 63 7.82 4.55 -14.12
C VAL A 63 7.47 4.29 -12.65
N LEU A 64 7.30 5.33 -11.83
CA LEU A 64 6.88 5.19 -10.42
C LEU A 64 5.39 4.86 -10.32
N THR A 65 4.57 5.40 -11.23
CA THR A 65 3.15 5.02 -11.33
C THR A 65 3.00 3.56 -11.72
N GLU A 66 3.78 3.07 -12.68
CA GLU A 66 3.79 1.65 -13.07
C GLU A 66 4.29 0.74 -11.94
N LEU A 67 5.32 1.18 -11.21
CA LEU A 67 5.82 0.49 -10.02
C LEU A 67 4.70 0.32 -8.98
N VAL A 68 3.99 1.40 -8.63
CA VAL A 68 2.88 1.36 -7.68
C VAL A 68 1.79 0.41 -8.19
N ARG A 69 1.39 0.55 -9.45
CA ARG A 69 0.35 -0.27 -10.06
C ARG A 69 0.70 -1.77 -9.98
N TYR A 70 1.91 -2.14 -10.40
CA TYR A 70 2.36 -3.53 -10.38
C TYR A 70 2.31 -4.14 -8.98
N HIS A 71 2.88 -3.45 -7.99
CA HIS A 71 2.93 -3.97 -6.62
C HIS A 71 1.55 -4.02 -5.97
N CYS A 72 0.69 -3.01 -6.18
CA CYS A 72 -0.69 -3.03 -5.70
C CYS A 72 -1.47 -4.21 -6.27
N HIS A 73 -1.33 -4.50 -7.57
CA HIS A 73 -1.97 -5.66 -8.19
C HIS A 73 -1.48 -6.98 -7.57
N ARG A 74 -0.17 -7.15 -7.38
CA ARG A 74 0.40 -8.34 -6.75
C ARG A 74 -0.09 -8.51 -5.32
N ILE A 75 -0.04 -7.45 -4.52
CA ILE A 75 -0.52 -7.44 -3.13
C ILE A 75 -1.99 -7.85 -3.09
N ALA A 76 -2.85 -7.21 -3.89
CA ALA A 76 -4.28 -7.52 -3.94
C ALA A 76 -4.53 -8.99 -4.33
N LYS A 77 -3.79 -9.52 -5.32
CA LYS A 77 -3.86 -10.93 -5.69
C LYS A 77 -3.52 -11.85 -4.52
N TYR A 78 -2.43 -11.59 -3.81
CA TYR A 78 -2.03 -12.42 -2.67
C TYR A 78 -3.01 -12.34 -1.50
N LEU A 79 -3.54 -11.15 -1.20
CA LEU A 79 -4.59 -10.98 -0.19
C LEU A 79 -5.87 -11.73 -0.58
N TYR A 80 -6.26 -11.67 -1.86
CA TYR A 80 -7.39 -12.45 -2.37
C TYR A 80 -7.15 -13.95 -2.22
N CYS A 81 -5.99 -14.45 -2.63
CA CYS A 81 -5.61 -15.86 -2.42
C CYS A 81 -5.68 -16.25 -0.93
N ALA A 82 -5.20 -15.38 -0.03
CA ALA A 82 -5.24 -15.64 1.41
C ALA A 82 -6.68 -15.76 1.95
N MET A 83 -7.62 -14.99 1.39
CA MET A 83 -9.04 -15.06 1.76
C MET A 83 -9.75 -16.26 1.12
N ASP A 84 -9.56 -16.47 -0.18
CA ASP A 84 -10.39 -17.39 -0.97
C ASP A 84 -9.80 -18.80 -1.07
N GLU A 85 -8.49 -18.99 -1.21
CA GLU A 85 -7.89 -20.34 -1.21
C GLU A 85 -8.15 -21.04 0.12
N GLY A 86 -8.21 -20.28 1.21
CA GLY A 86 -8.59 -20.78 2.50
C GLY A 86 -10.03 -21.30 2.61
N ARG A 87 -10.94 -20.76 1.81
CA ARG A 87 -12.36 -21.19 1.77
C ARG A 87 -12.52 -22.57 1.11
N TRP A 88 -11.66 -22.89 0.15
CA TRP A 88 -11.75 -24.10 -0.67
C TRP A 88 -10.71 -25.17 -0.31
N ASN A 89 -9.82 -24.90 0.64
CA ASN A 89 -8.78 -25.85 1.03
C ASN A 89 -9.38 -27.03 1.82
N THR A 90 -9.25 -28.23 1.25
CA THR A 90 -9.72 -29.49 1.85
C THR A 90 -8.80 -30.03 2.95
N ASP A 91 -7.60 -29.47 3.10
CA ASP A 91 -6.57 -29.90 4.06
C ASP A 91 -6.84 -29.39 5.49
N GLY A 92 -8.03 -28.84 5.73
CA GLY A 92 -8.47 -28.34 7.03
C GLY A 92 -7.66 -27.13 7.51
N PHE A 93 -7.69 -26.90 8.83
CA PHE A 93 -7.13 -25.69 9.42
C PHE A 93 -5.62 -25.55 9.22
N ALA A 94 -4.86 -26.65 9.24
CA ALA A 94 -3.41 -26.59 9.05
C ALA A 94 -3.04 -26.14 7.62
N GLY A 95 -3.70 -26.69 6.60
CA GLY A 95 -3.49 -26.26 5.21
C GLY A 95 -3.92 -24.80 4.98
N TRP A 96 -5.03 -24.39 5.59
CA TRP A 96 -5.46 -22.99 5.61
C TRP A 96 -4.40 -22.07 6.21
N GLN A 97 -3.89 -22.38 7.40
CA GLN A 97 -2.88 -21.57 8.10
C GLN A 97 -1.61 -21.41 7.24
N THR A 98 -1.07 -22.51 6.74
CA THR A 98 0.14 -22.50 5.93
C THR A 98 -0.04 -21.67 4.66
N THR A 99 -1.13 -21.89 3.92
CA THR A 99 -1.42 -21.16 2.69
C THR A 99 -1.58 -19.68 2.96
N THR A 100 -2.42 -19.33 3.93
CA THR A 100 -2.69 -17.93 4.30
C THR A 100 -1.42 -17.20 4.70
N LEU A 101 -0.60 -17.79 5.57
CA LEU A 101 0.65 -17.15 6.02
C LEU A 101 1.66 -16.98 4.88
N TYR A 102 1.76 -17.94 3.94
CA TYR A 102 2.64 -17.76 2.77
C TYR A 102 2.16 -16.61 1.89
N LYS A 103 0.87 -16.53 1.57
CA LYS A 103 0.34 -15.44 0.74
C LYS A 103 0.48 -14.08 1.41
N LEU A 104 0.23 -13.99 2.72
CA LEU A 104 0.46 -12.75 3.47
C LEU A 104 1.93 -12.34 3.50
N THR A 105 2.85 -13.31 3.57
CA THR A 105 4.30 -13.04 3.49
C THR A 105 4.68 -12.52 2.09
N ASP A 106 4.17 -13.13 1.02
CA ASP A 106 4.38 -12.66 -0.35
C ASP A 106 3.84 -11.23 -0.53
N ALA A 107 2.64 -10.94 -0.01
CA ALA A 107 2.07 -9.60 -0.04
C ALA A 107 2.95 -8.58 0.72
N GLN A 108 3.46 -8.97 1.90
CA GLN A 108 4.36 -8.13 2.69
C GLN A 108 5.68 -7.85 1.95
N GLU A 109 6.26 -8.85 1.28
CA GLU A 109 7.48 -8.68 0.48
C GLU A 109 7.26 -7.66 -0.65
N HIS A 110 6.13 -7.75 -1.36
CA HIS A 110 5.78 -6.78 -2.39
C HIS A 110 5.56 -5.37 -1.82
N LEU A 111 4.98 -5.24 -0.62
CA LEU A 111 4.81 -3.95 0.04
C LEU A 111 6.17 -3.35 0.45
N HIS A 112 7.06 -4.15 1.02
CA HIS A 112 8.41 -3.72 1.36
C HIS A 112 9.21 -3.30 0.13
N LEU A 113 9.12 -4.07 -0.97
CA LEU A 113 9.82 -3.73 -2.20
C LEU A 113 9.29 -2.43 -2.82
N LEU A 114 7.97 -2.22 -2.81
CA LEU A 114 7.35 -0.98 -3.28
C LEU A 114 7.85 0.24 -2.48
N ILE A 115 7.70 0.20 -1.15
CA ILE A 115 8.09 1.30 -0.26
C ILE A 115 9.60 1.54 -0.36
N GLY A 116 10.39 0.47 -0.33
CA GLY A 116 11.84 0.54 -0.41
C GLY A 116 12.33 1.11 -1.74
N THR A 117 11.76 0.69 -2.86
CA THR A 117 12.14 1.17 -4.20
C THR A 117 11.83 2.66 -4.35
N ILE A 118 10.64 3.11 -3.94
CA ILE A 118 10.29 4.54 -3.96
C ILE A 118 11.23 5.33 -3.05
N SER A 119 11.49 4.84 -1.83
CA SER A 119 12.38 5.51 -0.88
C SER A 119 13.81 5.62 -1.40
N ALA A 120 14.31 4.57 -2.04
CA ALA A 120 15.64 4.55 -2.65
C ALA A 120 15.72 5.48 -3.87
N TYR A 121 14.66 5.51 -4.71
CA TYR A 121 14.54 6.46 -5.81
C TYR A 121 14.58 7.91 -5.31
N LEU A 122 13.71 8.27 -4.36
CA LEU A 122 13.65 9.61 -3.79
C LEU A 122 14.97 10.03 -3.14
N ARG A 123 15.67 9.11 -2.47
CA ARG A 123 17.02 9.37 -1.95
C ARG A 123 18.02 9.66 -3.08
N GLY A 124 17.95 8.92 -4.19
CA GLY A 124 18.78 9.16 -5.38
C GLY A 124 18.52 10.52 -6.01
N GLU A 125 17.27 10.98 -5.99
CA GLU A 125 16.84 12.31 -6.45
C GLU A 125 17.15 13.46 -5.45
N GLY A 126 17.83 13.15 -4.33
CA GLY A 126 18.27 14.16 -3.37
C GLY A 126 17.24 14.56 -2.31
N VAL A 127 16.15 13.81 -2.15
CA VAL A 127 15.17 14.07 -1.07
C VAL A 127 15.84 13.92 0.29
N SER A 128 15.65 14.92 1.15
CA SER A 128 16.31 14.97 2.46
C SER A 128 15.96 13.77 3.35
N PRO A 129 16.90 13.28 4.19
CA PRO A 129 16.60 12.23 5.18
C PRO A 129 15.47 12.60 6.14
N TYR A 130 15.32 13.89 6.46
CA TYR A 130 14.20 14.37 7.28
C TYR A 130 12.85 14.17 6.58
N SER A 131 12.74 14.54 5.29
CA SER A 131 11.52 14.34 4.50
C SER A 131 11.18 12.86 4.36
N LEU A 132 12.17 12.01 4.07
CA LEU A 132 11.96 10.55 3.99
C LEU A 132 11.44 9.97 5.30
N ARG A 133 12.01 10.35 6.45
CA ARG A 133 11.50 9.92 7.76
C ARG A 133 10.04 10.34 7.98
N ARG A 134 9.70 11.58 7.61
CA ARG A 134 8.34 12.10 7.71
C ARG A 134 7.37 11.33 6.82
N TYR A 135 7.72 11.08 5.56
CA TYR A 135 6.86 10.34 4.62
C TYR A 135 6.68 8.88 5.04
N LEU A 136 7.74 8.22 5.50
CA LEU A 136 7.68 6.85 5.99
C LEU A 136 7.12 6.73 7.42
N GLN A 137 6.87 7.86 8.09
CA GLN A 137 6.42 7.92 9.48
C GLN A 137 7.34 7.16 10.45
N VAL A 138 8.66 7.26 10.23
CA VAL A 138 9.67 6.60 11.08
C VAL A 138 10.47 7.61 11.90
N ASN A 139 11.04 7.16 13.01
CA ASN A 139 11.66 8.03 14.01
C ASN A 139 13.13 8.36 13.71
N ASN A 140 13.84 7.49 13.00
CA ASN A 140 15.28 7.64 12.77
C ASN A 140 15.73 7.07 11.42
N ASP A 141 16.92 7.48 11.00
CA ASP A 141 17.46 7.14 9.67
C ASP A 141 17.74 5.64 9.52
N ARG A 142 18.05 4.94 10.63
CA ARG A 142 18.20 3.48 10.62
C ARG A 142 16.93 2.76 10.19
N GLN A 143 15.75 3.28 10.55
CA GLN A 143 14.48 2.72 10.09
C GLN A 143 14.23 2.99 8.61
N VAL A 144 14.70 4.14 8.08
CA VAL A 144 14.67 4.40 6.63
C VAL A 144 15.59 3.42 5.90
N ASP A 145 16.79 3.20 6.41
CA ASP A 145 17.77 2.28 5.82
C ASP A 145 17.32 0.82 5.84
N ALA A 146 16.46 0.44 6.80
CA ALA A 146 15.85 -0.89 6.84
C ALA A 146 14.96 -1.18 5.61
N TYR A 147 14.43 -0.15 4.95
CA TYR A 147 13.69 -0.29 3.69
C TYR A 147 14.61 -0.39 2.46
N VAL A 148 15.90 -0.02 2.56
CA VAL A 148 16.83 -0.01 1.41
C VAL A 148 17.71 -1.26 1.42
N THR A 149 17.09 -2.40 1.16
CA THR A 149 17.74 -3.72 1.11
C THR A 149 18.51 -3.96 -0.20
N PRO A 150 19.39 -4.98 -0.30
CA PRO A 150 20.01 -5.36 -1.58
C PRO A 150 18.99 -5.63 -2.68
N THR A 151 17.91 -6.34 -2.35
CA THR A 151 16.77 -6.61 -3.22
C THR A 151 16.14 -5.35 -3.79
N VAL A 152 15.97 -4.33 -2.96
CA VAL A 152 15.43 -3.02 -3.36
C VAL A 152 16.39 -2.31 -4.33
N LYS A 153 17.70 -2.40 -4.09
CA LYS A 153 18.70 -1.83 -4.99
C LYS A 153 18.72 -2.53 -6.35
N GLU A 154 18.62 -3.85 -6.37
CA GLU A 154 18.47 -4.65 -7.60
C GLU A 154 17.21 -4.25 -8.38
N HIS A 155 16.09 -4.15 -7.67
CA HIS A 155 14.82 -3.76 -8.25
C HIS A 155 14.87 -2.36 -8.86
N LEU A 156 15.40 -1.39 -8.11
CA LEU A 156 15.59 -0.01 -8.58
C LEU A 156 16.54 0.05 -9.78
N ALA A 157 17.62 -0.73 -9.79
CA ALA A 157 18.55 -0.77 -10.91
C ALA A 157 17.86 -1.27 -12.19
N GLY A 158 17.04 -2.31 -12.08
CA GLY A 158 16.20 -2.79 -13.19
C GLY A 158 15.21 -1.73 -13.68
N LEU A 159 14.56 -1.04 -12.73
CA LEU A 159 13.55 -0.01 -12.99
C LEU A 159 14.14 1.23 -13.70
N THR A 160 15.36 1.62 -13.34
CA THR A 160 16.04 2.83 -13.84
C THR A 160 17.00 2.54 -14.98
N GLY A 161 17.12 1.29 -15.43
CA GLY A 161 18.02 0.89 -16.51
C GLY A 161 19.50 0.94 -16.13
N GLN A 162 19.83 0.93 -14.85
CA GLN A 162 21.21 0.84 -14.37
C GLN A 162 21.79 -0.56 -14.62
N ASP A 163 23.12 -0.64 -14.52
CA ASP A 163 23.85 -1.89 -14.66
C ASP A 163 23.38 -2.93 -13.64
N ARG A 164 23.32 -4.18 -14.09
CA ARG A 164 22.84 -5.31 -13.29
C ARG A 164 23.78 -5.57 -12.10
N PRO A 165 23.29 -5.50 -10.85
CA PRO A 165 24.09 -5.87 -9.70
C PRO A 165 24.13 -7.40 -9.52
N GLY A 166 25.28 -8.02 -9.76
CA GLY A 166 25.57 -9.40 -9.33
C GLY A 166 24.65 -10.52 -9.88
N GLU A 167 24.57 -11.62 -9.11
CA GLU A 167 23.97 -12.90 -9.51
C GLU A 167 22.46 -13.01 -9.25
N ALA A 168 21.86 -12.24 -8.33
CA ALA A 168 20.43 -12.28 -8.07
C ALA A 168 19.64 -11.49 -9.14
N VAL A 169 18.92 -12.20 -10.01
CA VAL A 169 18.35 -11.64 -11.25
C VAL A 169 16.87 -11.31 -11.18
N VAL A 170 16.16 -11.86 -10.18
CA VAL A 170 14.69 -11.88 -10.20
C VAL A 170 14.17 -10.45 -10.10
N TRP A 171 14.59 -9.70 -9.08
CA TRP A 171 14.07 -8.36 -8.85
C TRP A 171 14.59 -7.33 -9.84
N TYR A 172 15.83 -7.48 -10.31
CA TYR A 172 16.30 -6.70 -11.46
C TYR A 172 15.41 -6.91 -12.70
N SER A 173 15.07 -8.16 -13.00
CA SER A 173 14.21 -8.47 -14.15
C SER A 173 12.79 -7.94 -13.96
N VAL A 174 12.22 -8.06 -12.76
CA VAL A 174 10.90 -7.48 -12.43
C VAL A 174 10.91 -5.96 -12.63
N GLY A 175 11.90 -5.25 -12.07
CA GLY A 175 12.03 -3.80 -12.24
C GLY A 175 12.14 -3.40 -13.71
N ARG A 176 12.92 -4.15 -14.49
CA ARG A 176 13.07 -3.92 -15.93
C ARG A 176 11.78 -4.19 -16.71
N ASP A 177 11.03 -5.22 -16.36
CA ASP A 177 9.78 -5.57 -17.03
C ASP A 177 8.70 -4.51 -16.75
N ILE A 178 8.67 -3.95 -15.54
CA ILE A 178 7.85 -2.78 -15.17
C ILE A 178 8.25 -1.59 -16.03
N ALA A 179 9.54 -1.24 -16.07
CA ALA A 179 10.03 -0.09 -16.85
C ALA A 179 9.74 -0.20 -18.35
N ARG A 180 9.75 -1.43 -18.88
CA ARG A 180 9.43 -1.71 -20.29
C ARG A 180 7.94 -1.84 -20.56
N LYS A 181 7.08 -1.83 -19.54
CA LYS A 181 5.64 -2.11 -19.63
C LYS A 181 5.36 -3.42 -20.37
N THR A 182 6.12 -4.46 -20.02
CA THR A 182 6.03 -5.78 -20.67
C THR A 182 5.53 -6.85 -19.71
N GLY A 183 5.08 -7.98 -20.26
CA GLY A 183 4.67 -9.15 -19.49
C GLY A 183 3.37 -8.90 -18.71
N TRP A 184 3.52 -8.72 -17.40
CA TRP A 184 2.38 -8.42 -16.49
C TRP A 184 2.07 -6.93 -16.37
N CYS A 185 2.89 -6.04 -16.95
CA CYS A 185 2.68 -4.60 -16.97
C CYS A 185 2.27 -4.08 -18.35
N ASP A 186 1.71 -4.95 -19.19
CA ASP A 186 1.24 -4.60 -20.54
C ASP A 186 0.03 -3.65 -20.44
N PRO A 187 0.14 -2.39 -20.93
CA PRO A 187 -0.90 -1.37 -20.78
C PRO A 187 -2.24 -1.82 -21.35
N ASP A 188 -2.21 -2.53 -22.49
CA ASP A 188 -3.42 -2.97 -23.18
C ASP A 188 -4.22 -3.96 -22.32
N ARG A 189 -3.53 -4.83 -21.58
CA ARG A 189 -4.20 -5.78 -20.67
C ARG A 189 -4.83 -5.11 -19.46
N HIS A 190 -4.21 -4.03 -18.98
CA HIS A 190 -4.71 -3.29 -17.83
C HIS A 190 -5.94 -2.47 -18.18
N ASP A 191 -5.89 -1.73 -19.30
CA ASP A 191 -7.03 -0.94 -19.76
C ASP A 191 -8.25 -1.84 -20.01
N ILE A 192 -8.04 -3.03 -20.59
CA ILE A 192 -9.10 -4.03 -20.79
C ILE A 192 -9.70 -4.50 -19.46
N LEU A 193 -8.88 -4.78 -18.45
CA LEU A 193 -9.38 -5.25 -17.16
C LEU A 193 -10.10 -4.14 -16.39
N GLU A 194 -9.55 -2.92 -16.39
CA GLU A 194 -10.17 -1.75 -15.78
C GLU A 194 -11.53 -1.46 -16.43
N ALA A 195 -11.56 -1.46 -17.77
CA ALA A 195 -12.80 -1.35 -18.53
C ALA A 195 -13.80 -2.47 -18.19
N ALA A 196 -13.36 -3.73 -18.09
CA ALA A 196 -14.23 -4.85 -17.73
C ALA A 196 -14.78 -4.76 -16.30
N MET A 197 -13.98 -4.30 -15.34
CA MET A 197 -14.43 -4.09 -13.96
C MET A 197 -15.43 -2.93 -13.88
N HIS A 198 -15.16 -1.82 -14.57
CA HIS A 198 -16.09 -0.71 -14.66
C HIS A 198 -17.38 -1.11 -15.37
N ALA A 199 -17.31 -1.90 -16.43
CA ALA A 199 -18.47 -2.50 -17.04
C ALA A 199 -19.28 -3.32 -16.02
N LEU A 200 -18.62 -4.21 -15.28
CA LEU A 200 -19.27 -5.08 -14.29
C LEU A 200 -19.97 -4.30 -13.16
N TYR A 201 -19.35 -3.22 -12.66
CA TYR A 201 -19.90 -2.40 -11.58
C TYR A 201 -20.89 -1.33 -12.06
N GLY A 202 -20.66 -0.74 -13.25
CA GLY A 202 -21.56 0.21 -13.91
C GLY A 202 -22.80 -0.45 -14.52
N SER A 203 -22.81 -1.79 -14.64
CA SER A 203 -24.00 -2.57 -15.02
C SER A 203 -25.00 -2.76 -13.88
N TYR A 204 -24.79 -2.13 -12.72
CA TYR A 204 -25.81 -2.16 -11.68
C TYR A 204 -27.08 -1.48 -12.21
N PRO A 205 -28.26 -2.13 -12.11
CA PRO A 205 -29.48 -1.71 -12.82
C PRO A 205 -30.07 -0.35 -12.41
N TYR A 206 -29.37 0.44 -11.59
CA TYR A 206 -29.83 1.69 -11.01
C TYR A 206 -28.84 2.86 -11.12
N ASP A 207 -27.72 2.71 -11.85
CA ASP A 207 -26.73 3.79 -11.99
C ASP A 207 -26.32 4.00 -13.45
N ASP A 208 -27.14 4.77 -14.19
CA ASP A 208 -26.90 5.15 -15.59
C ASP A 208 -25.72 6.13 -15.75
N GLN A 209 -25.21 6.69 -14.66
CA GLN A 209 -24.08 7.62 -14.62
C GLN A 209 -22.79 6.97 -14.10
N GLY A 210 -22.82 5.67 -13.78
CA GLY A 210 -21.73 4.95 -13.14
C GLY A 210 -20.41 4.97 -13.92
N LEU A 211 -20.42 5.35 -15.21
CA LEU A 211 -19.24 5.42 -16.08
C LEU A 211 -18.81 6.84 -16.46
N ASP A 212 -19.52 7.89 -16.02
CA ASP A 212 -19.26 9.27 -16.45
C ASP A 212 -17.95 9.85 -15.91
N HIS A 213 -17.42 9.28 -14.83
CA HIS A 213 -16.15 9.67 -14.24
C HIS A 213 -14.92 9.12 -14.98
N LEU A 214 -15.12 8.23 -15.96
CA LEU A 214 -14.02 7.58 -16.67
C LEU A 214 -13.48 8.41 -17.85
N PRO A 215 -12.16 8.34 -18.11
CA PRO A 215 -11.58 8.84 -19.36
C PRO A 215 -12.26 8.21 -20.59
N ALA A 216 -12.44 9.02 -21.64
CA ALA A 216 -13.10 8.60 -22.88
C ALA A 216 -12.66 7.24 -23.46
N PRO A 217 -11.36 6.88 -23.52
CA PRO A 217 -10.95 5.57 -24.03
C PRO A 217 -11.42 4.41 -23.14
N LEU A 218 -11.30 4.52 -21.81
CA LEU A 218 -11.74 3.50 -20.86
C LEU A 218 -13.26 3.36 -20.84
N ARG A 219 -13.99 4.48 -20.87
CA ARG A 219 -15.46 4.47 -20.98
C ARG A 219 -15.93 3.74 -22.23
N SER A 220 -15.27 3.96 -23.36
CA SER A 220 -15.62 3.31 -24.63
C SER A 220 -15.41 1.79 -24.57
N GLN A 221 -14.31 1.35 -23.96
CA GLN A 221 -14.05 -0.07 -23.74
C GLN A 221 -15.03 -0.70 -22.74
N ALA A 222 -15.38 -0.01 -21.66
CA ALA A 222 -16.33 -0.49 -20.66
C ALA A 222 -17.73 -0.68 -21.28
N MET A 223 -18.21 0.29 -22.07
CA MET A 223 -19.48 0.16 -22.79
C MET A 223 -19.47 -1.01 -23.79
N ALA A 224 -18.35 -1.26 -24.47
CA ALA A 224 -18.22 -2.41 -25.37
C ALA A 224 -18.31 -3.75 -24.61
N PHE A 225 -17.78 -3.82 -23.39
CA PHE A 225 -17.95 -4.97 -22.50
C PHE A 225 -19.41 -5.17 -22.08
N ILE A 226 -20.10 -4.11 -21.64
CA ILE A 226 -21.53 -4.19 -21.25
C ILE A 226 -22.36 -4.74 -22.42
N ALA A 227 -22.18 -4.18 -23.62
CA ALA A 227 -22.91 -4.62 -24.81
C ALA A 227 -22.62 -6.09 -25.18
N ALA A 228 -21.44 -6.61 -24.84
CA ALA A 228 -21.10 -8.03 -25.05
C ALA A 228 -21.71 -8.96 -23.98
N PHE A 229 -22.07 -8.43 -22.80
CA PHE A 229 -22.64 -9.18 -21.69
C PHE A 229 -24.16 -9.04 -21.56
N GLU A 230 -24.79 -8.05 -22.20
CA GLU A 230 -26.24 -8.01 -22.30
C GLU A 230 -26.71 -9.33 -22.92
N PRO A 231 -27.43 -10.18 -22.17
CA PRO A 231 -27.96 -11.39 -22.74
C PRO A 231 -28.83 -10.93 -23.90
N THR A 232 -28.52 -11.38 -25.11
CA THR A 232 -29.45 -11.22 -26.24
C THR A 232 -30.78 -11.70 -25.70
N HIS A 233 -31.71 -10.78 -25.43
CA HIS A 233 -33.06 -11.13 -25.07
C HIS A 233 -33.55 -11.96 -26.24
N HIS A 234 -33.45 -13.29 -26.13
CA HIS A 234 -34.34 -14.15 -26.87
C HIS A 234 -35.71 -13.67 -26.40
N PRO A 235 -36.54 -13.08 -27.29
CA PRO A 235 -37.90 -12.77 -26.93
C PRO A 235 -38.51 -14.11 -26.52
N CYS A 236 -38.68 -14.32 -25.22
CA CYS A 236 -39.47 -15.41 -24.71
C CYS A 236 -40.89 -15.14 -25.22
N HIS A 237 -41.22 -15.70 -26.38
CA HIS A 237 -42.59 -15.87 -26.87
C HIS A 237 -43.33 -16.91 -26.02
N CYS A 238 -43.25 -16.80 -24.68
CA CYS A 238 -44.14 -17.51 -23.77
C CYS A 238 -45.26 -16.55 -23.38
N THR A 239 -46.30 -16.50 -24.20
CA THR A 239 -47.61 -15.92 -23.85
C THR A 239 -48.37 -16.74 -22.79
N ASP A 240 -47.77 -17.81 -22.24
CA ASP A 240 -48.44 -18.78 -21.36
C ASP A 240 -48.02 -18.73 -19.87
N CYS A 241 -47.29 -17.72 -19.40
CA CYS A 241 -46.79 -17.68 -18.01
C CYS A 241 -47.48 -16.64 -17.09
N MET A 242 -48.73 -16.25 -17.35
CA MET A 242 -49.44 -15.21 -16.57
C MET A 242 -50.63 -15.68 -15.72
N ASP A 243 -50.88 -16.98 -15.55
CA ASP A 243 -52.08 -17.47 -14.82
C ASP A 243 -51.81 -18.33 -13.58
N ASP A 244 -50.69 -18.15 -12.86
CA ASP A 244 -50.52 -18.74 -11.52
C ASP A 244 -50.31 -17.64 -10.46
N GLN A 245 -51.37 -16.88 -10.23
CA GLN A 245 -51.52 -15.99 -9.08
C GLN A 245 -52.65 -16.53 -8.18
N GLU A 246 -52.47 -17.71 -7.58
CA GLU A 246 -53.40 -18.23 -6.58
C GLU A 246 -52.73 -18.75 -5.29
N ALA A 247 -53.15 -18.12 -4.18
CA ALA A 247 -53.29 -18.66 -2.84
C ALA A 247 -52.04 -19.04 -2.02
N HIS A 248 -51.47 -18.05 -1.32
CA HIS A 248 -50.83 -18.28 -0.02
C HIS A 248 -51.90 -18.56 1.06
N PRO A 249 -51.84 -19.68 1.81
CA PRO A 249 -52.56 -19.83 3.07
C PRO A 249 -51.81 -19.15 4.24
N PRO A 250 -52.52 -18.70 5.30
CA PRO A 250 -51.91 -17.98 6.41
C PRO A 250 -51.16 -18.95 7.34
N VAL A 251 -49.87 -18.69 7.55
CA VAL A 251 -49.08 -19.34 8.61
C VAL A 251 -49.32 -18.59 9.92
N MET A 252 -50.23 -19.13 10.73
CA MET A 252 -50.32 -18.84 12.16
C MET A 252 -49.52 -19.92 12.90
N ALA A 253 -48.40 -19.55 13.52
CA ALA A 253 -47.79 -20.36 14.56
C ALA A 253 -47.08 -19.46 15.58
N ASP A 254 -47.71 -19.39 16.76
CA ASP A 254 -47.15 -18.87 18.00
C ASP A 254 -45.78 -19.50 18.29
N HIS A 255 -44.75 -18.65 18.40
CA HIS A 255 -43.51 -19.01 19.05
C HIS A 255 -43.53 -18.49 20.48
N THR A 256 -44.04 -19.31 21.39
CA THR A 256 -43.81 -19.18 22.83
C THR A 256 -42.34 -19.55 23.12
N PRO A 257 -41.53 -18.67 23.73
CA PRO A 257 -40.16 -19.02 24.11
C PRO A 257 -40.14 -19.97 25.33
N PRO A 258 -39.21 -20.93 25.40
CA PRO A 258 -39.08 -21.81 26.55
C PRO A 258 -38.50 -21.07 27.76
N THR A 259 -39.24 -21.12 28.86
CA THR A 259 -38.83 -20.69 30.20
C THR A 259 -37.67 -21.57 30.69
N THR A 260 -36.52 -20.96 30.95
CA THR A 260 -35.39 -21.62 31.63
C THR A 260 -35.73 -21.78 33.13
N PRO A 261 -35.66 -22.99 33.72
CA PRO A 261 -35.69 -23.11 35.16
C PRO A 261 -34.30 -22.79 35.73
N ALA A 262 -34.28 -21.96 36.77
CA ALA A 262 -33.14 -21.75 37.63
C ALA A 262 -32.88 -23.02 38.46
N GLU A 263 -31.68 -23.58 38.37
CA GLU A 263 -31.20 -24.55 39.37
C GLU A 263 -30.51 -23.80 40.52
N PRO A 264 -30.82 -24.15 41.78
CA PRO A 264 -30.07 -23.77 42.97
C PRO A 264 -29.09 -24.89 43.36
N GLY A 265 -27.87 -24.53 43.75
CA GLY A 265 -26.90 -25.45 44.36
C GLY A 265 -25.46 -25.09 44.10
#